data_AF-A0A486W0C6-F1
#
_entry.id   AF-A0A486W0C6-F1
#
_cell.length_a   1.000
_cell.length_b   1.000
_cell.length_c   1.000
_cell.angle_alpha   90.00
_cell.angle_beta   90.00
_cell.angle_gamma   90.00
#
_symmetry.space_group_name_H-M   'P 1'
#
loop_
_entity.id
_entity.type
_entity.pdbx_description
1 polymer ?
#
loop_
_entity_poly.entity_id
_entity_poly.type
_entity_poly.pdbx_seq_one_letter_code
_entity_poly.pdbx_strand_id
1 'polypeptide(L)'
;MISDANKAVNDLASIVPLLGGSSSRKDYEEARKLVEYLLEHDPDSPLVDMLTARIDAWEDNAVEFEEFNTRIEAGKKALLQIVGGDKLIIPFC
;
A
#
# COMPACT_ATOMS: atom_id res chain seq x y z
N MET A 1 23.13 -16.72 2.01
CA MET A 1 21.76 -16.60 1.48
C MET A 1 20.81 -15.88 2.42
N ILE A 2 20.45 -16.43 3.60
CA ILE A 2 19.51 -15.74 4.53
C ILE A 2 20.05 -14.38 5.01
N SER A 3 21.34 -14.34 5.40
CA SER A 3 21.99 -13.09 5.81
C SER A 3 22.00 -12.05 4.69
N ASP A 4 22.28 -12.47 3.46
CA ASP A 4 22.36 -11.59 2.29
C ASP A 4 20.98 -11.04 1.91
N ALA A 5 19.95 -11.89 1.98
CA ALA A 5 18.56 -11.48 1.75
C ALA A 5 18.09 -10.48 2.81
N ASN A 6 18.36 -10.72 4.09
CA ASN A 6 18.05 -9.77 5.16
C ASN A 6 18.78 -8.45 4.97
N LYS A 7 20.05 -8.49 4.54
CA LYS A 7 20.80 -7.27 4.24
C LYS A 7 20.17 -6.49 3.09
N ALA A 8 19.81 -7.15 1.99
CA ALA A 8 19.17 -6.50 0.85
C ALA A 8 17.85 -5.83 1.23
N VAL A 9 17.03 -6.50 2.07
CA VAL A 9 15.77 -5.92 2.57
C VAL A 9 16.03 -4.70 3.46
N ASN A 10 17.02 -4.74 4.36
CA ASN A 10 17.37 -3.61 5.21
C ASN A 10 17.94 -2.42 4.42
N ASP A 11 18.77 -2.71 3.42
CA ASP A 11 19.30 -1.69 2.51
C ASP A 11 18.15 -1.02 1.75
N LEU A 12 17.21 -1.82 1.23
CA LEU A 12 16.01 -1.33 0.54
C LEU A 12 15.10 -0.52 1.46
N ALA A 13 14.85 -0.98 2.69
CA ALA A 13 14.07 -0.25 3.69
C ALA A 13 14.73 1.08 4.11
N SER A 14 16.06 1.19 3.99
CA SER A 14 16.76 2.45 4.23
C SER A 14 16.60 3.45 3.08
N ILE A 15 16.43 2.96 1.85
CA ILE A 15 16.19 3.78 0.65
C ILE A 15 14.72 4.20 0.56
N VAL A 16 13.81 3.27 0.86
CA VAL A 16 12.36 3.49 0.86
C VAL A 16 11.80 3.15 2.24
N PRO A 17 11.77 4.13 3.17
CA PRO A 17 11.37 3.90 4.56
C PRO A 17 9.98 3.29 4.74
N LEU A 18 9.06 3.51 3.79
CA LEU A 18 7.73 2.91 3.81
C LEU A 18 7.79 1.37 3.78
N LEU A 19 8.73 0.78 3.05
CA LEU A 19 8.92 -0.68 3.01
C LEU A 19 9.40 -1.24 4.36
N GLY A 20 10.10 -0.40 5.14
CA GLY A 20 10.53 -0.67 6.51
C GLY A 20 9.45 -0.41 7.57
N GLY A 21 8.26 0.06 7.19
CA GLY A 21 7.15 0.31 8.12
C GLY A 21 7.10 1.73 8.69
N SER A 22 7.70 2.72 8.01
CA SER A 22 7.49 4.12 8.39
C SER A 22 6.02 4.51 8.31
N SER A 23 5.55 5.29 9.28
CA SER A 23 4.22 5.91 9.29
C SER A 23 4.23 7.39 8.88
N SER A 24 5.39 7.92 8.47
CA SER A 24 5.53 9.31 8.04
C SER A 24 4.77 9.60 6.74
N ARG A 25 3.99 10.67 6.72
CA ARG A 25 3.32 11.18 5.52
C ARG A 25 4.30 11.44 4.37
N LYS A 26 5.50 11.95 4.68
CA LYS A 26 6.54 12.21 3.67
C LYS A 26 6.97 10.92 2.97
N ASP A 27 7.19 9.86 3.75
CA ASP A 27 7.69 8.59 3.21
C ASP A 27 6.62 7.89 2.38
N TYR A 28 5.34 8.05 2.76
CA TYR A 28 4.19 7.67 1.95
C TYR A 28 4.18 8.39 0.59
N GLU A 29 4.33 9.72 0.57
CA GLU A 29 4.30 10.50 -0.67
C GLU A 29 5.48 10.17 -1.61
N GLU A 30 6.66 9.90 -1.05
CA GLU A 30 7.83 9.47 -1.83
C GLU A 30 7.63 8.06 -2.40
N ALA A 31 7.09 7.12 -1.61
CA ALA A 31 6.75 5.78 -2.08
C ALA A 31 5.68 5.78 -3.18
N ARG A 32 4.67 6.67 -3.07
CA ARG A 32 3.62 6.82 -4.08
C ARG A 32 4.20 7.30 -5.42
N LYS A 33 5.09 8.30 -5.40
CA LYS A 33 5.80 8.76 -6.61
C LYS A 33 6.64 7.66 -7.24
N LEU A 34 7.26 6.81 -6.42
CA LEU A 34 8.03 5.67 -6.92
C LEU A 34 7.12 4.65 -7.60
N VAL A 35 5.95 4.35 -7.04
CA VAL A 35 5.00 3.43 -7.68
C VAL A 35 4.46 4.00 -9.00
N GLU A 36 4.15 5.30 -9.04
CA GLU A 36 3.74 6.00 -10.27
C GLU A 36 4.82 5.87 -11.37
N TYR A 37 6.09 6.10 -11.01
CA TYR A 37 7.21 5.94 -11.93
C TYR A 37 7.35 4.50 -12.46
N LEU A 38 7.24 3.50 -11.58
CA LEU A 38 7.35 2.10 -11.95
C LEU A 38 6.21 1.67 -12.88
N LEU A 39 4.97 2.11 -12.64
CA LEU A 39 3.85 1.79 -13.53
C LEU A 39 4.05 2.32 -14.95
N GLU A 40 4.76 3.45 -15.11
CA GLU A 40 5.08 4.02 -16.42
C GLU A 40 6.27 3.35 -17.12
N HIS A 41 7.26 2.86 -16.37
CA HIS A 41 8.56 2.43 -16.92
C HIS A 41 8.85 0.94 -16.80
N ASP A 42 8.40 0.29 -15.71
CA ASP A 42 8.63 -1.12 -15.39
C ASP A 42 7.48 -1.67 -14.51
N PRO A 43 6.27 -1.85 -15.08
CA PRO A 43 5.07 -2.20 -14.32
C PRO A 43 5.12 -3.63 -13.74
N ASP A 44 5.96 -4.51 -14.30
CA ASP A 44 6.14 -5.90 -13.84
C ASP A 44 7.20 -6.01 -12.72
N SER A 45 7.75 -4.87 -12.26
CA SER A 45 8.73 -4.85 -11.18
C SER A 45 8.14 -5.40 -9.88
N PRO A 46 8.83 -6.32 -9.17
CA PRO A 46 8.38 -6.80 -7.85
C PRO A 46 8.18 -5.69 -6.82
N LEU A 47 8.81 -4.52 -7.04
CA LEU A 47 8.63 -3.35 -6.18
C LEU A 47 7.21 -2.78 -6.27
N VAL A 48 6.51 -2.93 -7.39
CA VAL A 48 5.13 -2.47 -7.54
C VAL A 48 4.25 -3.15 -6.49
N ASP A 49 4.24 -4.49 -6.47
CA ASP A 49 3.45 -5.27 -5.49
C ASP A 49 3.81 -4.93 -4.04
N MET A 50 5.11 -4.78 -3.75
CA MET A 50 5.58 -4.46 -2.40
C MET A 50 5.16 -3.06 -1.95
N LEU A 51 5.28 -2.06 -2.84
CA LEU A 51 4.93 -0.68 -2.56
C LEU A 51 3.43 -0.52 -2.42
N THR A 52 2.64 -1.08 -3.34
CA THR A 52 1.18 -1.03 -3.28
C THR A 52 0.67 -1.65 -1.98
N ALA A 53 1.16 -2.82 -1.58
CA ALA A 53 0.76 -3.44 -0.32
C ALA A 53 1.10 -2.58 0.93
N ARG A 54 2.19 -1.81 0.89
CA ARG A 54 2.59 -0.92 1.98
C ARG A 54 1.83 0.40 1.99
N ILE A 55 1.50 0.92 0.81
CA ILE A 55 0.65 2.09 0.61
C ILE A 55 -0.75 1.79 1.15
N ASP A 56 -1.36 0.67 0.74
CA ASP A 56 -2.67 0.22 1.24
C ASP A 56 -2.68 0.15 2.77
N ALA A 57 -1.67 -0.49 3.36
CA ALA A 57 -1.57 -0.62 4.82
C ALA A 57 -1.39 0.74 5.52
N TRP A 58 -0.71 1.70 4.89
CA TRP A 58 -0.56 3.04 5.43
C TRP A 58 -1.90 3.79 5.37
N GLU A 59 -2.60 3.73 4.24
CA GLU A 59 -3.89 4.41 4.02
C GLU A 59 -5.00 3.87 4.91
N ASP A 60 -5.03 2.57 5.16
CA ASP A 60 -5.96 1.92 6.09
C ASP A 60 -5.84 2.44 7.53
N ASN A 61 -4.64 2.91 7.91
CA ASN A 61 -4.32 3.34 9.28
C ASN A 61 -4.08 4.86 9.42
N ALA A 62 -4.09 5.61 8.32
CA ALA A 62 -3.84 7.04 8.33
C ALA A 62 -5.05 7.79 8.88
N VAL A 63 -4.84 8.62 9.91
CA VAL A 63 -5.90 9.40 10.58
C VAL A 63 -6.65 10.30 9.59
N GLU A 64 -5.94 10.85 8.61
CA GLU A 64 -6.53 11.68 7.54
C GLU A 64 -7.47 10.93 6.59
N PHE A 65 -7.39 9.59 6.55
CA PHE A 65 -8.28 8.75 5.76
C PHE A 65 -9.32 8.03 6.60
N GLU A 66 -9.37 8.21 7.93
CA GLU A 66 -10.27 7.48 8.82
C GLU A 66 -11.76 7.66 8.45
N GLU A 67 -12.19 8.89 8.18
CA GLU A 67 -13.57 9.17 7.76
C GLU A 67 -13.90 8.54 6.40
N PHE A 68 -12.94 8.54 5.48
CA PHE A 68 -13.08 7.92 4.17
C PHE A 68 -13.17 6.39 4.30
N ASN A 69 -12.24 5.78 5.03
CA ASN A 69 -12.18 4.34 5.30
C ASN A 69 -13.48 3.85 5.97
N THR A 70 -14.03 4.63 6.91
CA THR A 70 -15.32 4.34 7.54
C THR A 70 -16.47 4.31 6.52
N ARG A 71 -16.50 5.27 5.59
CA ARG A 71 -17.52 5.34 4.53
C ARG A 71 -17.38 4.19 3.53
N ILE A 72 -16.16 3.83 3.16
CA ILE A 72 -15.87 2.68 2.30
C ILE A 72 -16.36 1.39 2.95
N GLU A 73 -16.01 1.14 4.21
CA GLU A 73 -16.43 -0.09 4.91
C GLU A 73 -17.95 -0.15 5.10
N ALA A 74 -18.61 0.98 5.36
CA ALA A 74 -20.06 1.06 5.37
C ALA A 74 -20.67 0.71 4.00
N GLY A 75 -20.12 1.26 2.91
CA GLY A 75 -20.55 0.96 1.54
C GLY A 75 -20.34 -0.50 1.15
N LYS A 76 -19.17 -1.06 1.45
CA LYS A 76 -18.82 -2.46 1.23
C LYS A 76 -19.73 -3.41 2.00
N LYS A 77 -20.06 -3.09 3.26
CA LYS A 77 -21.04 -3.84 4.05
C LYS A 77 -22.42 -3.83 3.42
N ALA A 78 -22.87 -2.68 2.92
CA ALA A 78 -24.15 -2.57 2.21
C ALA A 78 -24.15 -3.40 0.91
N LEU A 79 -23.06 -3.37 0.14
CA LEU A 79 -22.93 -4.18 -1.07
C LEU A 79 -22.86 -5.68 -0.77
N LEU A 80 -22.10 -6.11 0.23
CA LEU A 80 -22.02 -7.52 0.64
C LEU A 80 -23.40 -8.11 1.01
N GLN A 81 -24.29 -7.30 1.58
CA GLN A 81 -25.68 -7.70 1.86
C GLN A 81 -26.52 -7.88 0.59
N ILE A 82 -26.13 -7.25 -0.52
CA ILE A 82 -26.84 -7.28 -1.81
C ILE A 82 -26.26 -8.37 -2.73
N VAL A 83 -24.94 -8.49 -2.82
CA VAL A 83 -24.25 -9.40 -3.78
C VAL A 83 -23.79 -10.74 -3.19
N GLY A 84 -23.95 -10.98 -1.88
CA GLY A 84 -23.75 -12.33 -1.33
C GLY A 84 -22.30 -12.80 -1.28
N GLY A 85 -21.39 -11.96 -0.76
CA GLY A 85 -20.16 -12.45 -0.13
C GLY A 85 -18.82 -12.25 -0.85
N ASP A 86 -18.79 -11.81 -2.11
CA ASP A 86 -17.51 -11.57 -2.78
C ASP A 86 -16.95 -10.18 -2.48
N LYS A 87 -15.77 -10.19 -1.84
CA LYS A 87 -15.05 -9.02 -1.32
C LYS A 87 -14.80 -8.01 -2.45
N LEU A 88 -15.48 -6.87 -2.41
CA LEU A 88 -15.17 -5.74 -3.29
C LEU A 88 -13.80 -5.19 -2.90
N ILE A 89 -12.79 -5.51 -3.71
CA ILE A 89 -11.49 -4.82 -3.67
C ILE A 89 -11.72 -3.53 -4.46
N ILE A 90 -11.78 -2.40 -3.76
CA ILE A 90 -11.67 -1.10 -4.42
C ILE A 90 -10.18 -0.89 -4.71
N PRO A 91 -9.76 -0.90 -5.99
CA PRO A 91 -8.37 -0.67 -6.32
C PRO A 91 -8.14 0.84 -6.33
N PHE A 92 -7.16 1.29 -5.56
CA PHE A 92 -6.63 2.66 -5.56
C PHE A 92 -7.62 3.76 -5.15
N CYS A 93 -7.44 4.26 -3.93
CA CYS A 93 -7.72 5.65 -3.61
C CYS A 93 -6.44 6.50 -3.80
#